data_AF-A0A951T3U9-F1
#
_entry.id   AF-A0A951T3U9-F1
#
_cell.length_a   1.000
_cell.length_b   1.000
_cell.length_c   1.000
_cell.angle_alpha   90.00
_cell.angle_beta   90.00
_cell.angle_gamma   90.00
#
_symmetry.space_group_name_H-M   'P 1'
#
loop_
_entity.id
_entity.type
_entity.pdbx_description
1 polymer ?
#
loop_
_entity_poly.entity_id
_entity_poly.type
_entity_poly.pdbx_seq_one_letter_code
_entity_poly.pdbx_strand_id
1 'polypeptide(L)' 'MHAVAEGFGAQLVGDLDDETPLLESGLDSLGFAILVARLEEALDYDPFVRMEEPYYPRTLGEFVAIYARYAPA' A
#
# COMPACT_ATOMS: atom_id res chain seq x y z
N MET A 1 3.08 -12.98 25.39
CA MET A 1 2.54 -13.32 24.05
C MET A 1 1.39 -12.36 23.78
N HIS A 2 1.41 -11.41 22.84
CA HIS A 2 2.21 -11.20 21.65
C HIS A 2 2.49 -9.71 21.48
N ALA A 3 3.76 -9.39 21.19
CA ALA A 3 4.17 -8.11 20.66
C ALA A 3 3.85 -8.10 19.15
N VAL A 4 2.91 -7.27 18.72
CA VAL A 4 2.80 -6.82 17.32
C VAL A 4 2.22 -5.40 17.32
N ALA A 5 2.92 -4.49 17.98
CA ALA A 5 2.56 -3.08 18.03
C ALA A 5 3.83 -2.24 17.90
N GLU A 6 4.68 -2.53 16.92
CA GLU A 6 5.87 -1.73 16.59
C GLU A 6 6.44 -2.29 15.27
N GLY A 7 6.11 -1.65 14.15
CA GLY A 7 6.57 -2.11 12.83
C GLY A 7 6.58 -1.03 11.75
N PHE A 8 5.73 -0.02 11.89
CA PHE A 8 5.78 1.16 11.05
C PHE A 8 5.48 2.39 11.91
N GLY A 9 6.51 3.20 12.19
CA GLY A 9 6.35 4.56 12.72
C GLY A 9 5.71 5.52 11.70
N ALA A 10 4.82 5.01 10.84
CA ALA A 10 3.88 5.82 10.09
C ALA A 10 2.74 6.14 11.05
N GLN A 11 2.97 7.12 11.93
CA GLN A 11 1.86 7.84 12.50
C GLN A 11 1.14 8.45 11.29
N LEU A 12 0.02 7.86 10.86
CA LEU A 12 -0.82 8.38 9.79
C LEU A 12 -1.06 9.86 10.11
N VAL A 13 -0.35 10.74 9.40
CA VAL A 13 -0.34 12.17 9.69
C VAL A 13 -1.65 12.72 9.15
N GLY A 14 -2.66 12.83 10.03
CA GLY A 14 -3.97 13.38 9.69
C GLY A 14 -4.83 12.45 8.82
N ASP A 15 -6.07 12.87 8.57
CA ASP A 15 -7.02 12.16 7.72
C ASP A 15 -6.40 11.89 6.34
N LEU A 16 -5.81 10.70 6.15
CA LEU A 16 -5.44 10.23 4.82
C LEU A 16 -6.74 9.94 4.08
N ASP A 17 -7.13 10.89 3.23
CA ASP A 17 -8.27 10.73 2.35
C ASP A 17 -7.86 9.96 1.09
N ASP A 18 -8.83 9.40 0.39
CA ASP A 18 -8.65 8.65 -0.85
C ASP A 18 -7.99 9.49 -1.95
N GLU A 19 -8.12 10.81 -1.87
CA GLU A 19 -7.51 11.79 -2.77
C GLU A 19 -6.05 12.13 -2.42
N THR A 20 -5.55 11.65 -1.27
CA THR A 20 -4.20 11.98 -0.81
C THR A 20 -3.16 11.39 -1.76
N PRO A 21 -2.28 12.22 -2.37
CA PRO A 21 -1.24 11.71 -3.24
C PRO A 21 -0.23 10.85 -2.45
N LEU A 22 0.12 9.67 -2.97
CA LEU A 22 1.05 8.76 -2.28
C LEU A 22 2.44 9.38 -2.07
N LEU A 23 2.88 10.20 -3.02
CA LEU A 23 4.14 10.95 -2.94
C LEU A 23 4.09 12.05 -1.86
N GLU A 24 2.91 12.57 -1.54
CA GLU A 24 2.72 13.61 -0.52
C GLU A 24 2.39 13.03 0.86
N SER A 25 1.93 11.78 0.94
CA SER A 25 1.65 11.08 2.20
C SER A 25 2.91 10.64 2.97
N GLY A 26 4.10 11.04 2.52
CA GLY A 26 5.39 10.61 3.05
C GLY A 26 5.85 9.24 2.56
N LEU A 27 5.17 8.67 1.56
CA LEU A 27 5.57 7.42 0.91
C LEU A 27 6.39 7.75 -0.35
N ASP A 28 7.68 8.03 -0.16
CA ASP A 28 8.62 8.13 -1.27
C ASP A 28 8.64 6.84 -2.10
N SER A 29 9.21 6.89 -3.30
CA SER A 29 9.28 5.72 -4.22
C SER A 29 9.85 4.45 -3.56
N LEU A 30 10.82 4.58 -2.66
CA LEU A 30 11.36 3.44 -1.89
C LEU A 30 10.40 2.97 -0.79
N GLY A 31 9.74 3.91 -0.10
CA GLY A 31 8.72 3.59 0.90
C GLY A 31 7.55 2.82 0.29
N PHE A 32 7.15 3.19 -0.93
CA PHE A 32 6.17 2.46 -1.71
C PHE A 32 6.61 1.03 -2.03
N ALA A 33 7.83 0.84 -2.55
CA ALA A 33 8.35 -0.49 -2.85
C ALA A 33 8.43 -1.39 -1.60
N ILE A 34 8.83 -0.82 -0.46
CA ILE A 34 8.86 -1.54 0.83
C ILE A 34 7.43 -1.89 1.28
N LEU A 35 6.48 -0.97 1.14
CA LEU A 35 5.07 -1.22 1.49
C LEU A 35 4.48 -2.35 0.65
N VAL A 36 4.68 -2.32 -0.67
CA VAL A 36 4.20 -3.37 -1.58
C VAL A 36 4.79 -4.73 -1.21
N ALA A 37 6.11 -4.81 -1.01
CA ALA A 37 6.77 -6.05 -0.60
C ALA A 37 6.24 -6.59 0.73
N ARG A 38 5.99 -5.71 1.71
CA ARG A 38 5.40 -6.09 3.01
C ARG A 38 3.96 -6.58 2.88
N LEU A 39 3.18 -5.97 2.00
CA LEU A 39 1.81 -6.40 1.71
C LEU A 39 1.79 -7.74 0.97
N GLU A 40 2.72 -7.97 0.05
CA GLU A 40 2.89 -9.26 -0.61
C GLU A 40 3.21 -10.35 0.42
N GLU A 41 4.15 -10.11 1.34
CA GLU A 41 4.47 -11.04 2.43
C GLU A 41 3.28 -11.32 3.37
N ALA A 42 2.42 -10.32 3.61
CA ALA A 42 1.31 -10.42 4.55
C ALA A 42 0.03 -11.00 3.94
N LEU A 43 -0.25 -10.67 2.68
CA LEU A 43 -1.46 -11.07 1.96
C LEU A 43 -1.23 -12.30 1.07
N ASP A 44 0.03 -12.70 0.86
CA ASP A 44 0.45 -13.77 -0.05
C ASP A 44 0.07 -13.47 -1.51
N TYR A 45 -0.04 -12.19 -1.87
CA TYR A 45 -0.19 -11.76 -3.26
C TYR A 45 0.25 -10.32 -3.51
N ASP A 46 0.73 -10.09 -4.73
CA ASP A 46 0.97 -8.75 -5.27
C ASP A 46 -0.02 -8.47 -6.43
N PRO A 47 -0.91 -7.47 -6.31
CA PRO A 47 -1.79 -7.07 -7.40
C PRO A 47 -1.02 -6.50 -8.60
N PHE A 48 0.13 -5.84 -8.41
CA PHE A 48 0.91 -5.21 -9.47
C PHE A 48 1.58 -6.24 -10.39
N VAL A 49 1.98 -7.40 -9.84
CA VAL A 49 2.51 -8.53 -10.63
C VAL A 49 1.41 -9.21 -11.44
N ARG A 50 0.15 -9.16 -10.97
CA ARG A 50 -1.01 -9.74 -11.66
C ARG A 50 -1.59 -8.84 -12.76
N MET A 51 -1.21 -7.57 -12.81
CA MET A 51 -1.66 -6.65 -13.84
C MET A 51 -0.92 -6.90 -15.15
N GLU A 52 -1.66 -6.99 -16.26
CA GLU A 52 -1.07 -7.04 -17.60
C GLU A 52 -0.40 -5.71 -17.99
N GLU A 53 -0.96 -4.59 -17.52
CA GLU A 53 -0.40 -3.26 -17.68
C GLU A 53 -0.03 -2.65 -16.32
N PRO A 54 1.23 -2.26 -16.09
CA PRO A 54 1.65 -1.69 -14.82
C PRO A 54 0.96 -0.34 -14.59
N TYR A 55 -0.03 -0.34 -13.71
CA TYR A 55 -0.73 0.87 -13.29
C TYR A 55 -0.24 1.28 -11.91
N TYR A 56 0.46 2.41 -11.85
CA TYR A 56 0.92 3.01 -10.60
C TYR A 56 -0.15 3.97 -10.08
N PRO A 57 -0.78 3.67 -8.94
CA PRO A 57 -1.76 4.55 -8.33
C PRO A 57 -1.10 5.87 -7.95
N ARG A 58 -1.82 6.97 -8.12
CA ARG A 58 -1.36 8.31 -7.73
C ARG A 58 -1.82 8.67 -6.33
N THR A 59 -2.96 8.14 -5.91
CA THR A 59 -3.54 8.41 -4.59
C THR A 59 -3.67 7.14 -3.75
N LEU A 60 -3.85 7.33 -2.44
CA LEU A 60 -4.07 6.22 -1.51
C LEU A 60 -5.34 5.42 -1.86
N GLY A 61 -6.42 6.10 -2.26
CA GLY A 61 -7.67 5.45 -2.65
C GLY A 61 -7.49 4.55 -3.87
N GLU A 62 -6.75 5.01 -4.90
CA GLU A 62 -6.43 4.18 -6.06
C GLU A 62 -5.60 2.94 -5.66
N PHE A 63 -4.63 3.12 -4.75
CA PHE A 63 -3.82 2.02 -4.23
C PHE A 63 -4.64 0.96 -3.50
N VAL A 64 -5.52 1.38 -2.58
CA VAL A 64 -6.39 0.46 -1.84
C VAL A 64 -7.38 -0.23 -2.78
N ALA A 65 -7.96 0.51 -3.73
CA ALA A 65 -8.91 -0.03 -4.71
C ALA A 65 -8.26 -1.12 -5.59
N ILE A 66 -6.99 -0.96 -5.95
CA ILE A 66 -6.20 -1.99 -6.65
C ILE A 66 -6.11 -3.26 -5.81
N TYR A 67 -5.66 -3.17 -4.56
CA TYR A 67 -5.52 -4.36 -3.70
C TYR A 67 -6.86 -5.07 -3.49
N ALA A 68 -7.94 -4.31 -3.31
CA ALA A 68 -9.28 -4.86 -3.16
C ALA A 68 -9.79 -5.54 -4.45
N ARG A 69 -9.52 -4.95 -5.62
CA ARG A 69 -9.95 -5.50 -6.91
C ARG A 69 -9.27 -6.81 -7.29
N TYR A 70 -7.99 -6.95 -6.93
CA TYR A 70 -7.18 -8.13 -7.22
C TYR A 70 -7.04 -9.08 -6.03
N ALA A 71 -7.83 -8.85 -4.98
CA ALA A 71 -7.92 -9.74 -3.84
C ALA A 71 -8.40 -11.12 -4.30
N PRO A 72 -7.72 -12.21 -3.91
CA PRO A 72 -8.21 -13.55 -4.16
C PRO A 72 -9.54 -13.79 -3.43
N ALA A 73 -10.46 -14.52 -4.08
CA ALA A 73 -11.79 -14.85 -3.57
C ALA A 73 -11.78 -15.92 -2.46
#